data_AF-A0A1C5C2B9-F1
#
_entry.id   AF-A0A1C5C2B9-F1
#
_cell.length_a   1.000
_cell.length_b   1.000
_cell.length_c   1.000
_cell.angle_alpha   90.00
_cell.angle_beta   90.00
_cell.angle_gamma   90.00
#
_symmetry.space_group_name_H-M   'P 1'
#
loop_
_entity.id
_entity.type
_entity.pdbx_description
1 polymer ?
#
loop_
_entity_poly.entity_id
_entity_poly.type
_entity_poly.pdbx_seq_one_letter_code
_entity_poly.pdbx_strand_id
1 'polypeptide(L)'
;MSRDRGTAAQPQDQGYGLVTDLAGDLIPGLVMSAASQEHGTLTARDGAVLPDLPVGTRLRVLPNHACATAAQHRGYHVIDSSRTATDAPAVHAVWNRVSGW
;
A
#
# COMPACT_ATOMS: atom_id res chain seq x y z
N MET A 1 7.29 2.06 -1.78
CA MET A 1 6.48 3.20 -2.27
C MET A 1 7.37 4.20 -2.99
N SER A 2 6.84 5.05 -3.87
CA SER A 2 7.58 6.22 -4.37
C SER A 2 7.39 7.44 -3.44
N ARG A 3 8.09 8.56 -3.70
CA ARG A 3 7.87 9.83 -2.99
C ARG A 3 6.63 10.60 -3.49
N ASP A 4 5.84 10.02 -4.38
CA ASP A 4 4.66 10.68 -4.96
C ASP A 4 3.61 11.02 -3.87
N ARG A 5 3.23 12.30 -3.83
CA ARG A 5 2.22 12.88 -2.93
C ARG A 5 1.07 13.51 -3.72
N GLY A 6 0.71 12.93 -4.86
CA GLY A 6 -0.28 13.49 -5.80
C GLY A 6 -1.67 13.74 -5.19
N THR A 7 -2.01 13.08 -4.08
CA THR A 7 -3.27 13.31 -3.34
C THR A 7 -3.24 14.55 -2.44
N ALA A 8 -2.08 15.17 -2.18
CA ALA A 8 -1.96 16.25 -1.20
C ALA A 8 -2.76 17.52 -1.57
N ALA A 9 -3.04 17.72 -2.87
CA ALA A 9 -3.85 18.83 -3.37
C ALA A 9 -5.28 18.41 -3.77
N GLN A 10 -5.66 17.16 -3.53
CA GLN A 10 -7.00 16.64 -3.80
C GLN A 10 -7.92 16.95 -2.61
N PRO A 11 -9.26 16.78 -2.75
CA PRO A 11 -10.20 17.01 -1.64
C PRO A 11 -9.88 16.22 -0.37
N GLN A 12 -9.16 15.09 -0.51
CA GLN A 12 -8.67 14.30 0.60
C GLN A 12 -7.22 13.90 0.36
N ASP A 13 -6.32 14.32 1.25
CA ASP A 13 -4.94 13.82 1.26
C ASP A 13 -4.90 12.38 1.83
N GLN A 14 -4.37 11.46 1.02
CA GLN A 14 -4.23 10.05 1.36
C GLN A 14 -2.82 9.68 1.83
N GLY A 15 -1.99 10.67 2.15
CA GLY A 15 -0.66 10.38 2.65
C GLY A 15 0.25 9.88 1.51
N TYR A 16 1.02 8.85 1.79
CA TYR A 16 1.75 8.04 0.80
C TYR A 16 0.92 6.86 0.30
N GLY A 17 -0.27 6.61 0.86
CA GLY A 17 -1.17 5.56 0.44
C GLY A 17 -2.19 5.15 1.49
N LEU A 18 -3.28 4.57 1.01
CA LEU A 18 -4.34 3.98 1.85
C LEU A 18 -3.93 2.58 2.32
N VAL A 19 -4.26 2.23 3.56
CA VAL A 19 -3.93 0.91 4.12
C VAL A 19 -5.11 -0.04 3.97
N THR A 20 -4.83 -1.26 3.56
CA THR A 20 -5.80 -2.35 3.52
C THR A 20 -5.29 -3.55 4.30
N ASP A 21 -6.20 -4.44 4.67
CA ASP A 21 -5.84 -5.81 5.05
C ASP A 21 -5.33 -6.63 3.84
N LEU A 22 -5.15 -7.94 4.05
CA LEU A 22 -4.67 -8.84 2.99
C LEU A 22 -5.72 -9.14 1.92
N ALA A 23 -7.01 -9.13 2.26
CA ALA A 23 -8.10 -9.25 1.31
C ALA A 23 -8.18 -8.04 0.37
N GLY A 24 -7.65 -6.89 0.82
CA GLY A 24 -7.68 -5.64 0.08
C GLY A 24 -8.77 -4.69 0.57
N ASP A 25 -9.41 -5.02 1.70
CA ASP A 25 -10.41 -4.18 2.33
C ASP A 25 -9.72 -3.03 3.08
N LEU A 26 -10.18 -1.82 2.84
CA LEU A 26 -9.64 -0.62 3.48
C LEU A 26 -9.77 -0.72 4.99
N ILE A 27 -8.68 -0.44 5.71
CA ILE A 27 -8.73 -0.19 7.15
C ILE A 27 -9.17 1.26 7.33
N PRO A 28 -10.41 1.54 7.78
CA PRO A 28 -10.97 2.89 7.71
C PRO A 28 -10.14 3.90 8.50
N GLY A 29 -9.79 5.02 7.87
CA GLY A 29 -9.02 6.10 8.50
C GLY A 29 -7.55 5.79 8.76
N LEU A 30 -7.03 4.61 8.39
CA LEU A 30 -5.60 4.30 8.50
C LEU A 30 -4.89 4.66 7.18
N VAL A 31 -3.91 5.55 7.27
CA VAL A 31 -3.11 6.02 6.13
C VAL A 31 -1.62 5.94 6.42
N MET A 32 -0.79 5.73 5.39
CA MET A 32 0.66 5.88 5.52
C MET A 32 1.01 7.37 5.47
N SER A 33 1.16 8.03 6.62
CA SER A 33 1.30 9.49 6.71
C SER A 33 2.72 9.98 6.38
N ALA A 34 3.74 9.20 6.76
CA ALA A 34 5.15 9.51 6.54
C ALA A 34 5.93 8.33 5.98
N ALA A 35 7.06 8.62 5.35
CA ALA A 35 7.97 7.63 4.80
C ALA A 35 9.42 8.10 4.94
N SER A 36 10.28 7.19 5.39
CA SER A 36 11.73 7.22 5.14
C SER A 36 12.03 6.31 3.93
N GLN A 37 13.30 5.99 3.67
CA GLN A 37 13.68 5.13 2.54
C GLN A 37 13.01 3.74 2.60
N GLU A 38 13.03 3.10 3.78
CA GLU A 38 12.57 1.71 3.97
C GLU A 38 11.49 1.57 5.06
N HIS A 39 11.11 2.66 5.73
CA HIS A 39 10.09 2.64 6.78
C HIS A 39 8.94 3.58 6.47
N GLY A 40 7.72 3.11 6.66
CA GLY A 40 6.50 3.91 6.64
C GLY A 40 5.90 4.10 8.02
N THR A 41 5.34 5.27 8.29
CA THR A 41 4.54 5.54 9.49
C THR A 41 3.07 5.45 9.12
N LEU A 42 2.33 4.57 9.81
CA LEU A 42 0.87 4.51 9.71
C LEU A 42 0.24 5.39 10.77
N THR A 43 -0.81 6.11 10.42
CA THR A 43 -1.52 7.00 11.34
C THR A 43 -3.03 6.84 11.13
N ALA A 44 -3.76 6.67 12.22
CA ALA A 44 -5.21 6.80 12.22
C ALA A 44 -5.55 8.30 12.17
N ARG A 45 -6.25 8.74 11.13
CA ARG A 45 -6.64 10.13 10.94
C ARG A 45 -8.09 10.37 11.32
N ASP A 46 -8.49 11.63 11.41
CA ASP A 46 -9.89 12.07 11.62
C ASP A 46 -10.56 11.43 12.85
N GLY A 47 -9.77 11.15 13.89
CA GLY A 47 -10.26 10.51 15.12
C GLY A 47 -10.53 9.00 15.00
N ALA A 48 -10.12 8.36 13.91
CA ALA A 48 -10.20 6.91 13.77
C ALA A 48 -9.39 6.20 14.87
N VAL A 49 -9.88 5.03 15.30
CA VAL A 49 -9.18 4.19 16.26
C VAL A 49 -8.04 3.48 15.55
N LEU A 50 -6.83 3.57 16.12
CA LEU A 50 -5.70 2.79 15.63
C LEU A 50 -5.96 1.30 15.92
N PRO A 51 -6.02 0.43 14.90
CA PRO A 51 -6.18 -1.00 15.13
C PRO A 51 -4.97 -1.59 15.84
N ASP A 52 -5.19 -2.69 16.57
CA ASP A 52 -4.09 -3.50 17.08
C ASP A 52 -3.39 -4.22 15.92
N LEU A 53 -2.12 -3.88 15.69
CA LEU A 53 -1.29 -4.41 14.61
C LEU A 53 0.02 -4.92 15.21
N PRO A 54 0.02 -6.13 15.80
CA PRO A 54 1.23 -6.72 16.36
C PRO A 54 2.36 -6.81 15.32
N VAL A 55 3.60 -6.75 15.78
CA VAL A 55 4.78 -6.95 14.91
C VAL A 55 4.64 -8.26 14.12
N GLY A 56 4.84 -8.19 12.81
CA GLY A 56 4.64 -9.31 11.89
C GLY A 56 3.30 -9.27 11.14
N THR A 57 2.37 -8.41 11.54
CA THR A 57 1.13 -8.16 10.79
C THR A 57 1.46 -7.70 9.38
N ARG A 58 0.89 -8.38 8.38
CA ARG A 58 1.05 -8.03 6.97
C ARG A 58 -0.14 -7.20 6.52
N LEU A 59 0.15 -6.12 5.81
CA LEU A 59 -0.83 -5.18 5.27
C LEU A 59 -0.54 -4.96 3.80
N ARG A 60 -1.49 -4.37 3.07
CA ARG A 60 -1.24 -3.84 1.73
C ARG A 60 -1.44 -2.32 1.76
N VAL A 61 -0.72 -1.62 0.88
CA VAL A 61 -0.80 -0.16 0.76
C VAL A 61 -1.13 0.19 -0.69
N LEU A 62 -2.27 0.85 -0.90
CA LEU A 62 -2.68 1.34 -2.21
C LEU A 62 -1.89 2.62 -2.54
N PRO A 63 -1.19 2.68 -3.68
CA PRO A 63 -0.36 3.83 -4.01
C PRO A 63 -1.18 5.02 -4.51
N ASN A 64 -0.69 6.23 -4.20
CA ASN A 64 -1.20 7.47 -4.80
C ASN A 64 -1.10 7.44 -6.34
N HIS A 65 0.03 6.96 -6.85
CA HIS A 65 0.34 6.94 -8.27
C HIS A 65 0.95 5.59 -8.64
N ALA A 66 0.20 4.81 -9.42
CA ALA A 66 0.60 3.47 -9.84
C ALA A 66 1.92 3.47 -10.61
N CYS A 67 2.10 4.37 -11.59
CA CYS A 67 3.30 4.44 -12.42
C CYS A 67 4.57 4.70 -11.59
N ALA A 68 4.52 5.71 -10.72
CA ALA A 68 5.64 6.09 -9.87
C ALA A 68 6.03 4.97 -8.88
N THR A 69 5.03 4.32 -8.29
CA THR A 69 5.26 3.22 -7.35
C THR A 69 5.79 1.98 -8.06
N ALA A 70 5.18 1.59 -9.18
CA ALA A 70 5.60 0.44 -9.97
C ALA A 70 7.06 0.55 -10.44
N ALA A 71 7.55 1.77 -10.68
CA ALA A 71 8.96 2.00 -11.04
C ALA A 71 9.97 1.68 -9.92
N GLN A 72 9.53 1.57 -8.66
CA GLN A 72 10.39 1.20 -7.53
C GLN A 72 10.59 -0.31 -7.38
N HIS A 73 9.95 -1.13 -8.22
CA HIS A 73 9.99 -2.58 -8.16
C HIS A 73 10.61 -3.18 -9.43
N ARG A 74 11.43 -4.22 -9.27
CA ARG A 74 12.04 -4.96 -10.40
C ARG A 74 11.02 -5.83 -11.16
N GLY A 75 9.91 -6.14 -10.51
CA GLY A 75 8.83 -6.95 -11.05
C GLY A 75 7.65 -6.98 -10.09
N TYR A 76 6.57 -7.64 -10.49
CA TYR A 76 5.29 -7.64 -9.80
C TYR A 76 4.85 -9.07 -9.51
N HIS A 77 4.44 -9.33 -8.27
CA HIS A 77 3.72 -10.55 -7.93
C HIS A 77 2.25 -10.36 -8.30
N VAL A 78 1.76 -11.24 -9.19
CA VAL A 78 0.37 -11.22 -9.65
C VAL A 78 -0.44 -12.17 -8.79
N ILE A 79 -1.55 -11.69 -8.25
CA ILE A 79 -2.46 -12.43 -7.38
C ILE A 79 -3.85 -12.47 -8.00
N ASP A 80 -4.66 -13.47 -7.65
CA ASP A 80 -6.08 -13.51 -7.96
C ASP A 80 -6.86 -12.81 -6.84
N SER A 81 -7.23 -11.55 -7.07
CA SER A 81 -7.96 -10.74 -6.08
C SER A 81 -9.43 -11.16 -5.90
N SER A 82 -9.94 -12.10 -6.70
CA SER A 82 -11.28 -12.66 -6.46
C SER A 82 -11.30 -13.70 -5.34
N ARG A 83 -10.13 -14.17 -4.91
CA ARG A 83 -10.00 -15.13 -3.80
C ARG A 83 -9.68 -14.37 -2.52
N THR A 84 -10.61 -14.36 -1.60
CA THR A 84 -10.36 -13.88 -0.24
C THR A 84 -9.44 -14.87 0.47
N ALA A 85 -8.43 -14.34 1.16
CA ALA A 85 -7.47 -15.13 1.93
C ALA A 85 -7.34 -14.54 3.33
N THR A 86 -7.32 -15.41 4.34
CA THR A 86 -6.95 -15.05 5.72
C THR A 86 -5.45 -14.81 5.87
N ASP A 87 -4.67 -15.38 4.94
CA ASP A 87 -3.22 -15.27 4.85
C ASP A 87 -2.79 -14.44 3.64
N ALA A 88 -1.46 -14.30 3.44
CA ALA A 88 -0.94 -13.60 2.27
C ALA A 88 -1.42 -14.28 0.98
N PRO A 89 -1.90 -13.50 -0.02
CA PRO A 89 -2.47 -14.06 -1.25
C PRO A 89 -1.43 -14.86 -2.03
N ALA A 90 -1.88 -15.96 -2.63
CA ALA A 90 -1.04 -16.82 -3.46
C ALA A 90 -0.59 -16.07 -4.72
N VAL A 91 0.71 -16.14 -5.02
CA VAL A 91 1.28 -15.56 -6.24
C VAL A 91 1.03 -16.52 -7.40
N HIS A 92 0.26 -16.09 -8.39
CA HIS A 92 -0.06 -16.85 -9.59
C HIS A 92 0.99 -16.66 -10.70
N ALA A 93 1.64 -15.51 -10.74
CA ALA A 93 2.70 -15.22 -11.69
C ALA A 93 3.65 -14.14 -11.16
N VAL A 94 4.85 -14.08 -11.74
CA VAL A 94 5.80 -12.99 -11.53
C VAL A 94 6.03 -12.30 -12.87
N TRP A 95 5.74 -10.99 -12.94
CA TRP A 95 5.96 -10.18 -14.13
C TRP A 95 7.20 -9.33 -13.94
N ASN A 96 8.22 -9.53 -14.78
CA ASN A 96 9.41 -8.70 -14.76
C ASN A 96 9.12 -7.32 -15.38
N ARG A 97 9.65 -6.26 -14.77
CA ARG A 97 9.54 -4.90 -15.29
C ARG A 97 10.75 -4.61 -16.19
N VAL A 98 10.52 -4.02 -17.36
CA VAL A 98 11.58 -3.40 -18.17
C VAL A 98 11.94 -2.04 -17.56
N SER A 99 13.23 -1.78 -17.37
CA SER A 99 13.74 -0.59 -16.68
C SER A 99 14.93 0.03 -17.41
N GLY A 100 15.10 1.36 -17.26
CA GLY A 100 16.18 2.12 -17.89
C GLY A 100 15.76 2.78 -19.19
N TRP A 101 16.76 3.25 -19.93
CA TRP A 101 16.67 3.85 -21.26
C TRP A 101 17.77 3.28 -22.14
#